data_AF-A0A5B6ZDU3-F1
#
_entry.id   AF-A0A5B6ZDU3-F1
#
_cell.length_a   1.000
_cell.length_b   1.000
_cell.length_c   1.000
_cell.angle_alpha   90.00
_cell.angle_beta   90.00
_cell.angle_gamma   90.00
#
_symmetry.space_group_name_H-M   'P 1'
#
loop_
_entity.id
_entity.type
_entity.pdbx_description
1 polymer ?
#
loop_
_entity_poly.entity_id
_entity_poly.type
_entity_poly.pdbx_seq_one_letter_code
_entity_poly.pdbx_strand_id
1 'polypeptide(L)'
;RKFRRYKLALEVYEWMNDRGKRFRIFSSDIAIQLDLIAKVHGISTAEDYFLSLTDTLKDKRTYGALLNAYAQAKVRSKAEPLIDEMRNKGYAVRPLPFNVMMTLYMN
;
A
#
# COMPACT_ATOMS: atom_id res chain seq x y z
N ARG A 1 8.40 9.49 4.01
CA ARG A 1 7.47 10.53 3.48
C ARG A 1 7.97 11.97 3.74
N LYS A 2 8.28 12.37 4.99
CA LYS A 2 8.76 13.72 5.35
C LYS A 2 9.86 14.28 4.43
N PHE A 3 10.87 13.47 4.14
CA PHE A 3 12.04 13.90 3.35
C PHE A 3 11.96 13.55 1.85
N ARG A 4 10.84 12.95 1.38
CA ARG A 4 10.63 12.53 -0.02
C ARG A 4 11.74 11.68 -0.66
N ARG A 5 12.65 11.10 0.12
CA ARG A 5 13.71 10.17 -0.32
C ARG A 5 13.17 8.75 -0.48
N TYR A 6 12.23 8.56 -1.41
CA TYR A 6 11.51 7.29 -1.56
C TYR A 6 12.41 6.15 -2.05
N LYS A 7 13.27 6.42 -3.03
CA LYS A 7 14.22 5.42 -3.56
C LYS A 7 15.15 4.87 -2.48
N LEU A 8 15.81 5.76 -1.73
CA LEU A 8 16.69 5.36 -0.63
C LEU A 8 15.94 4.58 0.46
N ALA A 9 14.70 4.96 0.77
CA ALA A 9 13.90 4.22 1.73
C ALA A 9 13.54 2.82 1.21
N LEU A 10 13.27 2.68 -0.09
CA LEU A 10 12.98 1.39 -0.71
C LEU A 10 14.22 0.47 -0.72
N GLU A 11 15.38 0.99 -1.06
CA GLU A 11 16.66 0.26 -1.01
C GLU A 11 16.95 -0.31 0.40
N VAL A 12 16.59 0.42 1.46
CA VAL A 12 16.70 -0.08 2.84
C VAL A 12 15.77 -1.27 3.08
N TYR A 13 14.52 -1.21 2.59
CA TYR A 13 13.59 -2.34 2.71
C TYR A 13 14.04 -3.56 1.90
N GLU A 14 14.57 -3.37 0.69
CA GLU A 14 15.16 -4.44 -0.11
C GLU A 14 16.32 -5.10 0.65
N TRP A 15 17.25 -4.29 1.20
CA TRP A 15 18.36 -4.79 2.00
C TRP A 15 17.92 -5.54 3.27
N MET A 16 16.81 -5.12 3.90
CA MET A 16 16.23 -5.81 5.05
C MET A 16 15.60 -7.15 4.65
N ASN A 17 14.89 -7.18 3.53
CA ASN A 17 14.20 -8.38 3.03
C ASN A 17 15.19 -9.49 2.64
N ASP A 18 16.34 -9.13 2.04
CA ASP A 18 17.44 -10.06 1.75
C ASP A 18 18.04 -10.70 3.02
N ARG A 19 17.76 -10.12 4.19
CA ARG A 19 18.22 -10.58 5.51
C ARG A 19 17.04 -11.05 6.37
N GLY A 20 16.05 -11.70 5.76
CA GLY A 20 14.79 -12.11 6.41
C GLY A 20 14.91 -12.96 7.69
N LYS A 21 16.07 -13.57 7.98
CA LYS A 21 16.34 -14.24 9.27
C LYS A 21 16.67 -13.27 10.42
N ARG A 22 17.08 -12.04 10.10
CA ARG A 22 17.52 -11.01 11.06
C ARG A 22 16.43 -9.98 11.35
N PHE A 23 15.57 -9.70 10.38
CA PHE A 23 14.51 -8.71 10.51
C PHE A 23 13.14 -9.37 10.35
N ARG A 24 12.32 -9.26 11.38
CA ARG A 24 10.92 -9.68 11.32
C ARG A 24 10.13 -8.62 10.56
N ILE A 25 9.53 -9.02 9.45
CA ILE A 25 8.69 -8.14 8.62
C ILE A 25 7.24 -8.25 9.09
N PHE A 26 6.60 -7.12 9.36
CA PHE A 26 5.18 -7.03 9.72
C PHE A 26 4.35 -6.46 8.56
N SER A 27 3.03 -6.64 8.61
CA SER A 27 2.13 -6.05 7.61
C SER A 27 2.24 -4.51 7.52
N SER A 28 2.64 -3.85 8.62
CA SER A 28 2.95 -2.41 8.61
C SER A 28 4.16 -2.07 7.74
N ASP A 29 5.19 -2.91 7.76
CA ASP A 29 6.38 -2.75 6.93
C ASP A 29 6.05 -2.95 5.46
N ILE A 30 5.27 -4.00 5.16
CA ILE A 30 4.78 -4.28 3.81
C ILE A 30 3.93 -3.13 3.26
N ALA A 31 3.06 -2.54 4.08
CA ALA A 31 2.25 -1.39 3.68
C ALA A 31 3.10 -0.16 3.35
N ILE A 32 4.19 0.07 4.10
CA ILE A 32 5.16 1.14 3.80
C ILE A 32 5.91 0.83 2.50
N GLN A 33 6.39 -0.40 2.35
CA GLN A 33 7.12 -0.83 1.15
C GLN A 33 6.25 -0.71 -0.11
N LEU A 34 4.97 -1.09 -0.04
CA LEU A 34 4.01 -0.91 -1.13
C LEU A 34 3.86 0.56 -1.53
N ASP A 35 3.69 1.47 -0.56
CA ASP A 35 3.64 2.93 -0.83
C ASP A 35 4.93 3.45 -1.47
N LEU A 36 6.09 2.90 -1.08
CA LEU A 36 7.39 3.25 -1.67
C LEU A 36 7.51 2.74 -3.10
N ILE A 37 7.15 1.47 -3.36
CA ILE A 37 7.15 0.88 -4.70
C ILE A 37 6.25 1.69 -5.63
N ALA A 38 5.02 2.02 -5.20
CA ALA A 38 4.11 2.82 -5.99
C ALA A 38 4.71 4.18 -6.39
N LYS A 39 5.52 4.79 -5.52
CA LYS A 39 6.15 6.10 -5.75
C LYS A 39 7.42 6.05 -6.59
N VAL A 40 8.16 4.93 -6.54
CA VAL A 40 9.46 4.79 -7.22
C VAL A 40 9.29 4.08 -8.56
N HIS A 41 8.48 3.04 -8.62
CA HIS A 41 8.30 2.15 -9.78
C HIS A 41 6.91 2.25 -10.42
N GLY A 42 5.96 2.91 -9.76
CA GLY A 42 4.60 3.09 -10.27
C GLY A 42 3.61 2.05 -9.76
N ILE A 43 2.33 2.29 -10.09
CA ILE A 43 1.21 1.51 -9.54
C ILE A 43 1.25 0.06 -9.99
N SER A 44 1.57 -0.21 -11.26
CA SER A 44 1.58 -1.58 -11.80
C SER A 44 2.49 -2.49 -10.97
N THR A 45 3.71 -2.03 -10.68
CA THR A 45 4.66 -2.79 -9.85
C THR A 45 4.18 -2.92 -8.41
N ALA A 46 3.47 -1.93 -7.87
CA ALA A 46 2.87 -2.02 -6.54
C ALA A 46 1.71 -3.03 -6.48
N GLU A 47 0.94 -3.17 -7.55
CA GLU A 47 -0.10 -4.20 -7.71
C GLU A 47 0.53 -5.59 -7.75
N ASP A 48 1.54 -5.78 -8.59
CA ASP A 48 2.26 -7.06 -8.70
C ASP A 48 2.84 -7.47 -7.34
N TYR A 49 3.45 -6.51 -6.64
CA TYR A 49 3.94 -6.71 -5.27
C TYR A 49 2.82 -7.11 -4.31
N PHE A 50 1.71 -6.38 -4.30
CA PHE A 50 0.56 -6.71 -3.45
C PHE A 50 0.00 -8.11 -3.74
N LEU A 51 -0.13 -8.48 -5.02
CA LEU A 51 -0.63 -9.77 -5.45
C LEU A 51 0.27 -10.92 -4.99
N SER A 52 1.60 -10.72 -5.01
CA SER A 52 2.59 -11.69 -4.54
C SER A 52 2.57 -11.95 -3.02
N LEU A 53 1.90 -11.10 -2.23
CA LEU A 53 1.83 -11.28 -0.78
C LEU A 53 0.97 -12.50 -0.41
N THR A 54 1.36 -13.20 0.65
CA THR A 54 0.51 -14.21 1.30
C THR A 54 -0.73 -13.56 1.90
N ASP A 55 -1.83 -14.32 2.01
CA ASP A 55 -3.09 -13.82 2.57
C ASP A 55 -2.95 -13.27 4.00
N THR A 56 -2.02 -13.82 4.78
CA THR A 56 -1.70 -13.35 6.14
C THR A 56 -1.08 -11.94 6.18
N LEU A 57 -0.47 -11.49 5.08
CA LEU A 57 0.11 -10.15 4.93
C LEU A 57 -0.85 -9.18 4.23
N LYS A 58 -1.94 -9.69 3.64
CA LYS A 58 -3.01 -8.91 3.01
C LYS A 58 -4.06 -8.49 4.06
N ASP A 59 -3.69 -7.56 4.93
CA ASP A 59 -4.56 -7.02 5.98
C ASP A 59 -5.05 -5.59 5.67
N LYS A 60 -5.82 -5.01 6.60
CA LYS A 60 -6.33 -3.63 6.48
C LYS A 60 -5.26 -2.56 6.17
N ARG A 61 -4.00 -2.77 6.56
CA ARG A 61 -2.91 -1.83 6.34
C ARG A 61 -2.41 -1.91 4.90
N THR A 62 -2.19 -3.12 4.38
CA THR A 62 -1.70 -3.32 3.02
C THR A 62 -2.77 -2.98 1.98
N TYR A 63 -4.04 -3.33 2.23
CA TYR A 63 -5.17 -2.82 1.45
C TYR A 63 -5.27 -1.28 1.48
N GLY A 64 -5.13 -0.69 2.67
CA GLY A 64 -5.15 0.77 2.81
C GLY A 64 -4.00 1.46 2.06
N ALA A 65 -2.82 0.84 2.01
CA ALA A 65 -1.69 1.35 1.24
C ALA A 65 -1.96 1.29 -0.27
N LEU A 66 -2.53 0.19 -0.78
CA LEU A 66 -2.91 0.06 -2.19
C LEU A 66 -4.01 1.06 -2.57
N LEU A 67 -5.03 1.23 -1.71
CA LEU A 67 -6.08 2.22 -1.90
C LEU A 67 -5.51 3.64 -1.98
N ASN A 68 -4.56 3.96 -1.10
CA ASN A 68 -3.87 5.24 -1.12
C ASN A 68 -3.04 5.42 -2.40
N ALA A 69 -2.39 4.37 -2.91
CA ALA A 69 -1.67 4.43 -4.18
C ALA A 69 -2.62 4.74 -5.35
N TYR A 70 -3.78 4.07 -5.43
CA TYR A 70 -4.79 4.37 -6.45
C TYR A 70 -5.35 5.78 -6.35
N ALA A 71 -5.64 6.25 -5.13
CA ALA A 71 -6.13 7.60 -4.89
C ALA A 71 -5.14 8.67 -5.37
N GLN A 72 -3.85 8.53 -5.01
CA GLN A 72 -2.81 9.47 -5.40
C GLN A 72 -2.57 9.52 -6.91
N ALA A 73 -2.77 8.41 -7.60
CA ALA A 73 -2.64 8.34 -9.05
C ALA A 73 -3.96 8.54 -9.81
N LYS A 74 -5.03 8.91 -9.11
CA LYS A 74 -6.35 9.19 -9.68
C LYS A 74 -7.00 8.02 -10.44
N VAL A 75 -6.70 6.78 -10.06
CA VAL A 75 -7.22 5.57 -10.74
C VAL A 75 -8.54 5.12 -10.10
N ARG A 76 -9.63 5.81 -10.45
CA ARG A 76 -10.98 5.56 -9.89
C ARG A 76 -11.47 4.13 -10.10
N SER A 77 -11.29 3.61 -11.31
CA SER A 77 -11.72 2.26 -11.69
C SER A 77 -11.10 1.14 -10.86
N LYS A 78 -9.98 1.39 -10.17
CA LYS A 78 -9.35 0.42 -9.25
C LYS A 78 -9.60 0.76 -7.77
N ALA A 79 -9.71 2.05 -7.43
CA ALA A 79 -9.97 2.48 -6.06
C ALA A 79 -11.37 2.10 -5.56
N GLU A 80 -12.39 2.29 -6.39
CA GLU A 80 -13.79 2.00 -6.07
C GLU A 80 -14.04 0.51 -5.74
N PRO A 81 -13.68 -0.47 -6.59
CA PRO A 81 -13.86 -1.87 -6.24
C PRO A 81 -13.01 -2.30 -5.04
N LEU A 82 -11.82 -1.70 -4.84
CA LEU A 82 -10.96 -2.02 -3.71
C LEU A 82 -11.57 -1.56 -2.37
N ILE A 83 -12.18 -0.38 -2.30
CA ILE A 83 -12.83 0.07 -1.06
C ILE A 83 -14.03 -0.81 -0.70
N ASP A 84 -14.78 -1.30 -1.70
CA ASP A 84 -15.87 -2.24 -1.46
C ASP A 84 -15.37 -3.61 -0.99
N GLU A 85 -14.27 -4.12 -1.57
CA GLU A 85 -13.61 -5.31 -1.07
C GLU A 85 -13.15 -5.14 0.39
N MET A 86 -12.55 -3.99 0.71
CA MET A 86 -12.16 -3.65 2.08
C MET A 86 -13.37 -3.61 3.03
N ARG A 87 -14.54 -3.14 2.58
CA ARG A 87 -15.77 -3.18 3.40
C ARG A 87 -16.23 -4.60 3.65
N ASN A 88 -16.27 -5.43 2.62
CA ASN A 88 -16.69 -6.82 2.70
C ASN A 88 -15.78 -7.65 3.63
N LYS A 89 -14.49 -7.33 3.69
CA LYS A 89 -13.52 -7.95 4.60
C LYS A 89 -13.48 -7.34 6.02
N GLY A 90 -14.26 -6.29 6.29
CA GLY A 90 -14.22 -5.58 7.57
C GLY A 90 -12.95 -4.75 7.79
N TYR A 91 -12.23 -4.40 6.72
CA TYR A 91 -11.02 -3.56 6.75
C TYR A 91 -11.33 -2.07 6.70
N ALA A 92 -12.48 -1.68 6.16
CA ALA A 92 -12.94 -0.29 6.08
C ALA A 92 -13.84 0.13 7.27
N VAL A 93 -13.37 -0.11 8.50
CA VAL A 93 -14.12 0.21 9.75
C VAL A 93 -13.68 1.50 10.44
N ARG A 94 -12.65 2.18 9.92
CA ARG A 94 -12.11 3.45 10.46
C ARG A 94 -12.27 4.57 9.43
N PRO A 95 -12.18 5.85 9.83
CA PRO A 95 -12.29 6.96 8.88
C PRO A 95 -11.24 6.97 7.77
N LEU A 96 -10.06 6.38 8.01
CA LEU A 96 -8.91 6.50 7.11
C LEU A 96 -9.18 6.10 5.65
N PRO A 97 -9.76 4.92 5.32
CA PRO A 97 -10.03 4.55 3.92
C PRO A 97 -11.03 5.50 3.23
N PHE A 98 -12.01 6.04 3.96
CA PHE A 98 -12.96 7.02 3.42
C PHE A 98 -12.29 8.37 3.15
N ASN A 99 -11.39 8.81 4.04
CA ASN A 99 -10.59 10.01 3.81
C ASN A 99 -9.73 9.88 2.55
N VAL A 100 -9.13 8.70 2.33
CA VAL A 100 -8.40 8.41 1.10
C VAL A 100 -9.31 8.53 -0.13
N MET A 101 -10.51 7.93 -0.10
CA MET A 101 -11.47 8.09 -1.20
C MET A 101 -11.90 9.54 -1.42
N MET A 102 -12.12 10.33 -0.36
CA MET A 102 -12.42 11.75 -0.53
C MET A 102 -11.29 12.49 -1.26
N THR A 103 -10.02 12.19 -0.96
CA THR A 103 -8.90 12.81 -1.70
C THR A 103 -8.86 12.47 -3.19
N LEU A 104 -9.41 11.32 -3.60
CA LEU A 104 -9.51 10.93 -5.00
C LEU A 104 -10.56 11.75 -5.77
N TYR A 105 -11.63 12.20 -5.11
CA TYR A 105 -12.69 12.99 -5.75
C TYR A 105 -12.52 14.51 -5.59
N MET A 106 -11.78 14.95 -4.57
CA MET A 106 -11.50 16.37 -4.35
C MET A 106 -10.37 16.93 -5.24
N ASN A 107 -9.54 16.07 -5.83
CA ASN A 107 -8.41 16.45 -6.68
C ASN A 107 -8.62 16.04 -8.14
#